data_AF-A0A1M5ZFZ8-F1
#
_entry.id   AF-A0A1M5ZFZ8-F1
#
_cell.length_a   1.000
_cell.length_b   1.000
_cell.length_c   1.000
_cell.angle_alpha   90.00
_cell.angle_beta   90.00
_cell.angle_gamma   90.00
#
_symmetry.space_group_name_H-M   'P 1'
#
loop_
_entity.id
_entity.type
_entity.pdbx_description
1 polymer ?
#
loop_
_entity_poly.entity_id
_entity_poly.type
_entity_poly.pdbx_seq_one_letter_code
_entity_poly.pdbx_strand_id
1 'polypeptide(L)' 'MKTMKNNYLSVINAQIEKINQLTSETKQEKLSLVYNKSNYYIEKVHQNQSTSHPTILFQGKGRACYLFLNGYLASFQAK' A
#
# COMPACT_ATOMS: atom_id res chain seq x y z
N MET A 1 -0.53 -16.94 26.74
CA MET A 1 -1.65 -16.58 25.84
C MET A 1 -1.09 -15.67 24.74
N LYS A 2 -0.94 -16.18 23.51
CA LYS A 2 -0.32 -15.44 22.39
C LYS A 2 -1.21 -14.25 22.04
N THR A 3 -0.71 -13.04 22.24
CA THR A 3 -1.35 -11.79 21.82
C THR A 3 -1.67 -11.93 20.33
N MET A 4 -2.96 -11.92 19.96
CA MET A 4 -3.36 -11.61 18.59
C MET A 4 -2.89 -10.19 18.29
N LYS A 5 -1.61 -10.03 17.91
CA LYS A 5 -1.13 -8.79 17.33
C LYS A 5 -1.93 -8.64 16.05
N ASN A 6 -2.88 -7.71 16.03
CA ASN A 6 -3.66 -7.30 14.86
C ASN A 6 -2.70 -7.14 13.68
N ASN A 7 -2.53 -8.21 12.91
CA ASN A 7 -1.53 -8.27 11.87
C ASN A 7 -2.19 -7.74 10.61
N TYR A 8 -2.21 -6.42 10.49
CA TYR A 8 -2.74 -5.72 9.34
C TYR A 8 -2.00 -6.08 8.04
N LEU A 9 -0.87 -6.79 8.10
CA LEU A 9 -0.09 -7.21 6.93
C LEU A 9 -0.94 -7.88 5.84
N SER A 10 -1.76 -8.88 6.19
CA SER A 10 -2.57 -9.59 5.20
C SER A 10 -3.64 -8.67 4.57
N VAL A 11 -4.28 -7.84 5.39
CA VAL A 11 -5.33 -6.91 4.94
C VAL A 11 -4.74 -5.81 4.05
N ILE A 12 -3.61 -5.24 4.45
CA ILE A 12 -2.91 -4.21 3.69
C ILE A 12 -2.42 -4.76 2.34
N ASN A 13 -1.87 -5.98 2.33
CA ASN A 13 -1.46 -6.64 1.07
C ASN A 13 -2.65 -6.82 0.13
N ALA A 14 -3.78 -7.31 0.61
CA ALA A 14 -4.98 -7.49 -0.20
C ALA A 14 -5.50 -6.14 -0.76
N GLN A 15 -5.45 -5.06 0.03
CA GLN A 15 -5.82 -3.71 -0.45
C GLN A 15 -4.88 -3.24 -1.56
N ILE A 16 -3.57 -3.44 -1.41
CA ILE A 16 -2.57 -3.08 -2.42
C ILE A 16 -2.77 -3.88 -3.71
N GLU A 17 -3.02 -5.19 -3.62
CA GLU A 17 -3.31 -6.03 -4.79
C GLU A 17 -4.53 -5.52 -5.56
N LYS A 18 -5.61 -5.19 -4.84
CA LYS A 18 -6.82 -4.62 -5.44
C LYS A 18 -6.54 -3.28 -6.14
N ILE A 19 -5.80 -2.38 -5.49
CA ILE A 19 -5.39 -1.09 -6.10
C ILE A 19 -4.52 -1.34 -7.35
N ASN A 20 -3.61 -2.30 -7.29
CA ASN A 20 -2.72 -2.64 -8.40
C ASN A 20 -3.47 -3.24 -9.61
N GLN A 21 -4.57 -3.96 -9.37
CA GLN A 21 -5.46 -4.43 -10.43
C GLN A 21 -6.16 -3.26 -11.11
N LEU A 22 -6.72 -2.33 -10.33
CA LEU A 22 -7.43 -1.14 -10.86
C LEU A 22 -6.49 -0.16 -11.60
N THR A 23 -5.25 -0.02 -11.14
CA THR A 23 -4.25 0.87 -11.77
C THR A 23 -3.69 0.29 -13.06
N SER A 24 -3.69 -1.04 -13.24
CA SER A 24 -3.25 -1.71 -14.47
C SER A 24 -4.08 -1.29 -15.69
N GLU A 25 -5.35 -0.95 -15.49
CA GLU A 25 -6.26 -0.49 -16.56
C GLU A 25 -6.08 0.99 -16.88
N THR A 26 -5.53 1.78 -15.94
CA THR A 26 -5.46 3.24 -16.02
C THR A 26 -4.05 3.80 -16.27
N LYS A 27 -3.07 2.93 -16.57
CA LYS A 27 -1.63 3.27 -16.72
C LYS A 27 -1.02 3.99 -15.51
N GLN A 28 -1.60 3.82 -14.32
CA GLN A 28 -1.09 4.41 -13.09
C GLN A 28 -0.01 3.53 -12.44
N GLU A 29 0.83 4.15 -11.61
CA GLU A 29 1.93 3.48 -10.91
C GLU A 29 1.39 2.44 -9.92
N LYS A 30 2.05 1.28 -9.85
CA LYS A 30 1.71 0.23 -8.87
C LYS A 30 2.22 0.59 -7.49
N LEU A 31 1.63 -0.01 -6.46
CA LEU A 31 2.04 0.11 -5.07
C LEU A 31 2.73 -1.17 -4.57
N SER A 32 3.65 -1.02 -3.64
CA SER A 32 4.26 -2.12 -2.87
C SER A 32 4.20 -1.83 -1.37
N LEU A 33 4.26 -2.91 -0.58
CA LEU A 33 4.34 -2.84 0.88
C LEU A 33 5.74 -3.25 1.35
N VAL A 34 6.38 -2.39 2.12
CA VAL A 34 7.55 -2.74 2.92
C VAL A 34 7.14 -2.76 4.40
N TYR A 35 7.54 -3.81 5.12
CA TYR A 35 7.26 -3.95 6.54
C TYR A 35 8.56 -4.10 7.32
N ASN A 36 8.79 -3.23 8.30
CA ASN A 36 9.93 -3.32 9.20
C ASN A 36 9.45 -3.30 10.65
N LYS A 37 9.47 -4.49 11.29
CA LYS A 37 9.23 -4.83 12.71
C LYS A 37 7.95 -4.30 13.39
N SER A 38 7.55 -3.07 13.12
CA SER A 38 6.42 -2.37 13.72
C SER A 38 5.83 -1.27 12.83
N ASN A 39 6.43 -0.97 11.67
CA ASN A 39 5.96 0.04 10.74
C ASN A 39 5.77 -0.56 9.35
N TYR A 40 4.80 -0.03 8.65
CA TYR A 40 4.47 -0.35 7.27
C TYR A 40 4.78 0.90 6.42
N TYR A 41 5.34 0.67 5.24
CA TYR A 41 5.65 1.69 4.25
C TYR A 41 4.96 1.29 2.95
N ILE A 42 4.16 2.20 2.42
CA ILE A 42 3.50 2.03 1.13
C ILE A 42 4.31 2.83 0.13
N GLU A 43 4.84 2.15 -0.88
CA GLU A 43 5.76 2.73 -1.85
C GLU A 43 5.16 2.63 -3.26
N LYS A 44 5.55 3.56 -4.14
CA LYS A 44 5.26 3.45 -5.58
C LYS A 44 6.34 2.63 -6.28
N VAL A 45 5.87 1.71 -7.11
CA VAL A 45 6.69 0.88 -8.00
C VAL A 45 6.75 1.56 -9.36
N HIS A 46 7.91 2.14 -9.67
CA HIS A 46 8.21 2.74 -10.97
C HIS A 46 8.67 1.66 -11.94
N GLN A 47 7.92 1.38 -13.00
CA GLN A 47 8.31 0.36 -14.00
C GLN A 47 9.45 0.80 -14.92
N ASN A 48 9.68 2.12 -15.08
CA ASN A 48 10.52 2.66 -16.16
C ASN A 48 11.62 3.64 -15.72
N GLN A 49 11.88 3.79 -14.43
CA GLN A 49 12.94 4.70 -13.98
C GLN A 49 13.93 3.97 -13.10
N SER A 50 15.21 4.10 -13.47
CA SER A 50 16.38 3.84 -12.64
C SER A 50 16.44 4.86 -11.49
N THR A 51 15.33 5.09 -10.79
CA THR A 51 15.28 5.88 -9.58
C THR A 51 15.83 5.00 -8.47
N SER A 52 17.05 5.32 -8.03
CA SER A 52 17.76 4.59 -6.95
C SER A 52 17.00 4.57 -5.62
N HIS A 53 15.87 5.27 -5.50
CA HIS A 53 15.14 5.45 -4.26
C HIS A 53 13.63 5.23 -4.45
N PRO A 54 12.99 4.39 -3.61
CA PRO A 54 11.55 4.19 -3.63
C PRO A 54 10.83 5.49 -3.23
N THR A 55 9.74 5.81 -3.92
CA THR A 55 8.86 6.92 -3.49
C THR A 55 7.90 6.39 -2.43
N ILE A 56 8.11 6.79 -1.17
CA ILE A 56 7.23 6.45 -0.05
C ILE A 56 5.99 7.36 -0.10
N LEU A 57 4.80 6.78 -0.21
CA LEU A 57 3.53 7.51 -0.14
C LEU A 57 3.03 7.67 1.27
N PHE A 58 3.22 6.64 2.09
CA PHE A 58 2.74 6.65 3.46
C PHE A 58 3.59 5.73 4.32
N GLN A 59 3.85 6.17 5.55
CA GLN A 59 4.51 5.39 6.58
C GLN A 59 3.66 5.44 7.86
N GLY A 60 3.37 4.29 8.43
CA GLY A 60 2.64 4.26 9.70
C GLY A 60 2.44 2.88 10.30
N LYS A 61 1.60 2.83 11.33
CA LYS A 61 1.12 1.57 11.92
C LYS A 61 0.03 0.95 11.04
N GLY A 62 -0.26 -0.33 11.26
CA GLY A 62 -1.19 -1.11 10.44
C GLY A 62 -2.54 -0.44 10.22
N ARG A 63 -3.19 0.02 11.29
CA ARG A 63 -4.48 0.74 11.20
C ARG A 63 -4.39 2.02 10.35
N ALA A 64 -3.32 2.79 10.48
CA ALA A 64 -3.14 4.03 9.72
C ALA A 64 -2.96 3.74 8.22
N CYS A 65 -2.17 2.72 7.89
CA CYS A 65 -1.98 2.28 6.50
C CYS A 65 -3.27 1.72 5.89
N TYR A 66 -4.03 0.94 6.67
CA TYR A 66 -5.35 0.45 6.26
C TYR A 66 -6.31 1.58 5.90
N LEU A 67 -6.38 2.63 6.75
CA LEU A 67 -7.23 3.80 6.50
C LEU A 67 -6.75 4.61 5.29
N PHE A 68 -5.44 4.82 5.16
CA PHE A 68 -4.84 5.48 4.01
C PHE A 68 -5.20 4.76 2.71
N LEU A 69 -5.03 3.43 2.64
CA LEU A 69 -5.34 2.65 1.44
C LEU A 69 -6.82 2.64 1.09
N ASN A 70 -7.72 2.67 2.07
CA ASN A 70 -9.15 2.83 1.81
C ASN A 70 -9.47 4.19 1.18
N GLY A 71 -8.90 5.27 1.70
CA GLY A 71 -9.05 6.60 1.10
C GLY A 71 -8.44 6.69 -0.30
N TYR A 72 -7.25 6.10 -0.47
CA TYR A 72 -6.58 6.01 -1.76
C TYR A 72 -7.43 5.23 -2.77
N LEU A 73 -7.96 4.07 -2.40
CA LEU A 73 -8.86 3.28 -3.24
C LEU A 73 -10.14 4.04 -3.62
N ALA A 74 -10.76 4.75 -2.67
CA ALA A 74 -11.97 5.54 -2.94
C ALA A 74 -11.73 6.63 -4.00
N SER A 75 -10.51 7.17 -4.10
CA SER A 75 -10.17 8.17 -5.13
C SER A 75 -10.28 7.64 -6.57
N PHE A 76 -10.20 6.32 -6.77
CA PHE A 76 -10.40 5.68 -8.09
C PHE A 76 -11.87 5.43 -8.41
N GLN A 77 -12.73 5.35 -7.39
CA GLN A 77 -14.16 5.06 -7.52
C GLN A 77 -15.02 6.32 -7.60
N ALA A 78 -14.46 7.49 -7.28
CA ALA A 78 -15.17 8.77 -7.30
C ALA A 78 -15.21 9.45 -8.70
N LYS A 79 -14.93 8.71 -9.77
CA LYS A 79 -15.07 9.15 -11.17
C LYS A 79 -16.28 8.51 -11.80
#